data_AF-A0A482ZTP1-F1
#
_entry.id   AF-A0A482ZTP1-F1
#
_cell.length_a   1.000
_cell.length_b   1.000
_cell.length_c   1.000
_cell.angle_alpha   90.00
_cell.angle_beta   90.00
_cell.angle_gamma   90.00
#
_symmetry.space_group_name_H-M   'P 1'
#
loop_
_entity.id
_entity.type
_entity.pdbx_description
1 polymer ?
#
loop_
_entity_poly.entity_id
_entity_poly.type
_entity_poly.pdbx_seq_one_letter_code
_entity_poly.pdbx_strand_id
1 'polypeptide(L)'
;MKKYIITLTLLLFSSVVLADDSSFYSIYASSYGWWGVSGWWGVIIVTAAAVAIGAIIFFTGGAASPLMLWVGGSIGGTMGLSGAAASSAGLALLGGGSIASGGLGIAGGTALLTAVFSFSTGIVSDYAISTAFNGYQYESLVEKSKDMPTLPLPKNDNGSDSYKNAIEILEDISTAEIITSNANIDTIKKAINSVKNDNTTKGTTLKLLLYFIIGDYPNAKDHAEEVIGDTNGKNTLPAFIYAVSLLYDEDFDEETSFKYFESSIMEEPNNKLIPLMFSIYVDRYILRLGANDTFLDDIFALMTNSKIKEFKTQNYTTLLSRYFILLKQTQQKITVLANTLNNTIREDPQTLVVVEQSLATYEGLIGGVNLVFNDYHSIKNIPSFPNKIKYYFSPPEISFAKIKDKYRSLVIAYTGDQERLSKIVNELDGYQHYVAQLKLNFAKLERKNNTIIGLMNNDIQTEIITKALGEYYSIIKDAENALDYLLNLGLDNYQNVKILSFDEKLKYYQQQYTKSNNKLIQNSQERKQQKRLVYLTWVLLLIILLYAFRGKISYFKNRYSS
;
A
#
# COMPACT_ATOMS: atom_id res chain seq x y z
N MET A 1 38.98 -29.70 -51.28
CA MET A 1 37.65 -29.26 -50.83
C MET A 1 37.10 -30.03 -49.62
N LYS A 2 36.99 -31.38 -49.63
CA LYS A 2 36.44 -32.14 -48.48
C LYS A 2 37.14 -31.91 -47.12
N LYS A 3 38.48 -31.77 -47.08
CA LYS A 3 39.21 -31.46 -45.83
C LYS A 3 38.89 -30.07 -45.27
N TYR A 4 38.72 -29.06 -46.11
CA TYR A 4 38.39 -27.69 -45.69
C TYR A 4 36.94 -27.56 -45.21
N ILE A 5 36.00 -28.33 -45.75
CA ILE A 5 34.62 -28.36 -45.25
C ILE A 5 34.58 -28.93 -43.83
N ILE A 6 35.30 -30.03 -43.55
CA ILE A 6 35.34 -30.61 -42.20
C ILE A 6 36.01 -29.66 -41.19
N THR A 7 37.08 -28.95 -41.56
CA THR A 7 37.72 -27.96 -40.69
C THR A 7 36.84 -26.72 -40.49
N LEU A 8 36.10 -26.26 -41.51
CA LEU A 8 35.16 -25.15 -41.39
C LEU A 8 33.92 -25.54 -40.58
N THR A 9 33.44 -26.79 -40.69
CA THR A 9 32.36 -27.32 -39.84
C THR A 9 32.85 -27.48 -38.39
N LEU A 10 34.07 -27.94 -38.15
CA LEU A 10 34.66 -28.00 -36.80
C LEU A 10 34.97 -26.62 -36.20
N LEU A 11 35.32 -25.62 -37.01
CA LEU A 11 35.52 -24.22 -36.57
C LEU A 11 34.19 -23.48 -36.35
N LEU A 12 33.13 -23.83 -37.09
CA LEU A 12 31.78 -23.32 -36.86
C LEU A 12 31.06 -24.04 -35.72
N PHE A 13 31.52 -25.25 -35.35
CA PHE A 13 31.08 -25.95 -34.13
C PHE A 13 32.00 -25.71 -32.93
N SER A 14 33.20 -25.12 -33.08
CA SER A 14 34.06 -24.80 -31.92
C SER A 14 33.63 -23.53 -31.18
N SER A 15 32.67 -22.78 -31.71
CA SER A 15 31.76 -22.01 -30.87
C SER A 15 30.61 -22.91 -30.42
N VAL A 16 30.94 -24.08 -29.85
CA VAL A 16 30.13 -24.60 -28.76
C VAL A 16 30.19 -23.45 -27.77
N VAL A 17 29.15 -22.62 -27.81
CA VAL A 17 28.81 -21.69 -26.73
C VAL A 17 28.97 -22.57 -25.50
N LEU A 18 30.05 -22.36 -24.75
CA LEU A 18 30.19 -22.92 -23.41
C LEU A 18 28.90 -22.46 -22.74
N ALA A 19 27.95 -23.39 -22.64
CA ALA A 19 26.62 -23.07 -22.23
C ALA A 19 26.77 -22.53 -20.82
N ASP A 20 26.41 -21.27 -20.68
CA ASP A 20 26.65 -20.52 -19.47
C ASP A 20 25.79 -21.13 -18.37
N ASP A 21 26.34 -22.02 -17.56
CA ASP A 21 25.58 -22.95 -16.70
C ASP A 21 24.72 -22.24 -15.63
N SER A 22 24.92 -20.94 -15.45
CA SER A 22 24.22 -20.04 -14.53
C SER A 22 23.29 -19.00 -15.20
N SER A 23 23.17 -19.01 -16.54
CA SER A 23 22.25 -18.11 -17.26
C SER A 23 20.77 -18.46 -17.12
N PHE A 24 19.86 -17.51 -17.39
CA PHE A 24 18.45 -17.86 -17.58
C PHE A 24 18.28 -18.79 -18.78
N TYR A 25 19.06 -18.57 -19.84
CA TYR A 25 19.04 -19.42 -21.02
C TYR A 25 19.38 -20.87 -20.70
N SER A 26 20.42 -21.16 -19.91
CA SER A 26 20.83 -22.55 -19.62
C SER A 26 19.84 -23.35 -18.77
N ILE A 27 19.08 -22.68 -17.90
CA ILE A 27 18.08 -23.31 -17.02
C ILE A 27 16.73 -23.50 -17.73
N TYR A 28 16.37 -22.60 -18.66
CA TYR A 28 15.05 -22.59 -19.29
C TYR A 28 15.03 -23.02 -20.77
N ALA A 29 16.19 -23.11 -21.44
CA ALA A 29 16.25 -23.65 -22.80
C ALA A 29 16.00 -25.16 -22.77
N SER A 30 14.88 -25.62 -23.30
CA SER A 30 14.62 -27.06 -23.47
C SER A 30 15.54 -27.67 -24.53
N SER A 31 15.94 -28.93 -24.34
CA SER A 31 16.59 -29.79 -25.36
C SER A 31 15.75 -29.89 -26.65
N TYR A 32 14.43 -29.73 -26.55
CA TYR A 32 13.52 -29.61 -27.69
C TYR A 32 13.62 -28.21 -28.31
N GLY A 33 14.29 -28.13 -29.46
CA GLY A 33 14.76 -26.91 -30.09
C GLY A 33 13.70 -25.88 -30.49
N TRP A 34 14.18 -24.89 -31.24
CA TRP A 34 13.57 -23.69 -31.83
C TRP A 34 12.07 -23.65 -32.20
N TRP A 35 11.31 -24.75 -32.09
CA TRP A 35 9.86 -24.83 -32.26
C TRP A 35 9.07 -24.68 -30.95
N GLY A 36 9.71 -24.80 -29.77
CA GLY A 36 9.08 -24.62 -28.44
C GLY A 36 8.77 -23.17 -28.04
N VAL A 37 8.94 -22.22 -28.97
CA VAL A 37 8.74 -20.77 -28.77
C VAL A 37 7.29 -20.40 -28.41
N SER A 38 6.33 -21.32 -28.53
CA SER A 38 4.91 -21.06 -28.23
C SER A 38 4.54 -21.09 -26.75
N GLY A 39 5.35 -21.68 -25.87
CA GLY A 39 5.03 -21.78 -24.44
C GLY A 39 5.29 -20.47 -23.67
N TRP A 40 6.53 -19.98 -23.75
CA TRP A 40 6.99 -18.85 -22.93
C TRP A 40 6.43 -17.49 -23.35
N TRP A 41 6.32 -17.21 -24.65
CA TRP A 41 5.60 -16.01 -25.11
C TRP A 41 4.16 -16.01 -24.63
N GLY A 42 3.53 -17.18 -24.54
CA GLY A 42 2.22 -17.36 -23.91
C GLY A 42 2.25 -16.87 -22.47
N VAL A 43 3.17 -17.38 -21.65
CA VAL A 43 3.33 -16.97 -20.25
C VAL A 43 3.50 -15.46 -20.10
N ILE A 44 4.46 -14.87 -20.78
CA ILE A 44 4.81 -13.45 -20.59
C ILE A 44 3.70 -12.51 -21.06
N ILE A 45 3.12 -12.80 -22.22
CA ILE A 45 2.03 -12.00 -22.78
C ILE A 45 0.77 -12.16 -21.92
N VAL A 46 0.48 -13.39 -21.47
CA VAL A 46 -0.64 -13.66 -20.57
C VAL A 46 -0.41 -12.95 -19.25
N THR A 47 0.73 -13.10 -18.57
CA THR A 47 1.04 -12.43 -17.29
C THR A 47 0.95 -10.91 -17.40
N ALA A 48 1.56 -10.29 -18.41
CA ALA A 48 1.50 -8.83 -18.58
C ALA A 48 0.08 -8.33 -18.87
N ALA A 49 -0.63 -8.98 -19.80
CA ALA A 49 -2.02 -8.63 -20.12
C ALA A 49 -2.93 -8.84 -18.91
N ALA A 50 -2.65 -9.88 -18.15
CA ALA A 50 -3.43 -10.26 -17.01
C ALA A 50 -3.25 -9.29 -15.84
N VAL A 51 -2.02 -8.85 -15.54
CA VAL A 51 -1.72 -7.81 -14.54
C VAL A 51 -2.46 -6.54 -14.91
N ALA A 52 -2.46 -6.18 -16.19
CA ALA A 52 -3.22 -5.05 -16.70
C ALA A 52 -4.72 -5.19 -16.48
N ILE A 53 -5.30 -6.34 -16.83
CA ILE A 53 -6.73 -6.57 -16.72
C ILE A 53 -7.16 -6.66 -15.24
N GLY A 54 -6.39 -7.32 -14.39
CA GLY A 54 -6.63 -7.39 -12.94
C GLY A 54 -6.65 -5.99 -12.32
N ALA A 55 -5.66 -5.16 -12.64
CA ALA A 55 -5.59 -3.76 -12.25
C ALA A 55 -6.84 -2.99 -12.74
N ILE A 56 -7.16 -3.07 -14.03
CA ILE A 56 -8.34 -2.42 -14.62
C ILE A 56 -9.63 -2.80 -13.88
N ILE A 57 -9.86 -4.09 -13.63
CA ILE A 57 -11.08 -4.58 -12.99
C ILE A 57 -11.18 -4.05 -11.56
N PHE A 58 -10.08 -4.11 -10.81
CA PHE A 58 -10.00 -3.58 -9.45
C PHE A 58 -10.38 -2.10 -9.39
N PHE A 59 -9.86 -1.27 -10.30
CA PHE A 59 -10.16 0.16 -10.32
C PHE A 59 -11.55 0.50 -10.86
N THR A 60 -12.18 -0.40 -11.61
CA THR A 60 -13.59 -0.24 -12.03
C THR A 60 -14.60 -0.76 -11.02
N GLY A 61 -14.16 -1.18 -9.82
CA GLY A 61 -15.06 -1.70 -8.79
C GLY A 61 -15.64 -3.07 -9.15
N GLY A 62 -14.90 -3.91 -9.89
CA GLY A 62 -15.31 -5.29 -10.17
C GLY A 62 -16.31 -5.46 -11.32
N ALA A 63 -16.63 -4.39 -12.07
CA ALA A 63 -17.60 -4.41 -13.17
C ALA A 63 -17.23 -5.33 -14.37
N ALA A 64 -16.09 -6.03 -14.31
CA ALA A 64 -15.61 -6.96 -15.32
C ALA A 64 -15.24 -8.35 -14.74
N SER A 65 -16.05 -8.86 -13.79
CA SER A 65 -15.81 -10.15 -13.11
C SER A 65 -15.64 -11.39 -14.03
N PRO A 66 -16.33 -11.53 -15.19
CA PRO A 66 -16.14 -12.69 -16.07
C PRO A 66 -14.75 -12.74 -16.71
N LEU A 67 -14.12 -11.57 -16.90
CA LEU A 67 -12.76 -11.48 -17.44
C LEU A 67 -11.73 -11.96 -16.42
N MET A 68 -11.96 -11.72 -15.12
CA MET A 68 -11.02 -12.09 -14.07
C MET A 68 -10.78 -13.61 -13.97
N LEU A 69 -11.85 -14.42 -14.04
CA LEU A 69 -11.74 -15.88 -14.02
C LEU A 69 -10.95 -16.42 -15.22
N TRP A 70 -11.08 -15.79 -16.39
CA TRP A 70 -10.36 -16.16 -17.61
C TRP A 70 -8.89 -15.77 -17.54
N VAL A 71 -8.62 -14.54 -17.11
CA VAL A 71 -7.26 -14.01 -16.96
C VAL A 71 -6.48 -14.79 -15.91
N GLY A 72 -7.09 -15.06 -14.76
CA GLY A 72 -6.53 -15.97 -13.79
C GLY A 72 -6.34 -17.35 -14.38
N GLY A 73 -7.33 -17.89 -15.10
CA GLY A 73 -7.26 -19.24 -15.67
C GLY A 73 -6.08 -19.40 -16.63
N SER A 74 -5.80 -18.33 -17.39
CA SER A 74 -4.70 -18.30 -18.35
C SER A 74 -3.34 -18.21 -17.65
N ILE A 75 -3.19 -17.35 -16.63
CA ILE A 75 -1.95 -17.32 -15.85
C ILE A 75 -1.75 -18.62 -15.11
N GLY A 76 -2.76 -19.11 -14.41
CA GLY A 76 -2.63 -20.38 -13.70
C GLY A 76 -2.25 -21.49 -14.68
N GLY A 77 -2.86 -21.50 -15.87
CA GLY A 77 -2.46 -22.34 -17.00
C GLY A 77 -0.98 -22.33 -17.32
N THR A 78 -0.36 -21.15 -17.26
CA THR A 78 1.07 -20.96 -17.50
C THR A 78 1.95 -21.40 -16.33
N MET A 79 1.39 -21.47 -15.12
CA MET A 79 1.98 -22.11 -13.94
C MET A 79 1.76 -23.63 -13.94
N GLY A 80 1.33 -24.18 -15.08
CA GLY A 80 0.97 -25.58 -15.25
C GLY A 80 -0.48 -25.88 -14.88
N LEU A 81 -1.21 -24.97 -14.23
CA LEU A 81 -2.47 -25.26 -13.57
C LEU A 81 -3.64 -25.50 -14.52
N SER A 82 -4.67 -26.23 -14.11
CA SER A 82 -5.91 -26.37 -14.90
C SER A 82 -7.18 -26.00 -14.11
N GLY A 83 -8.24 -25.64 -14.84
CA GLY A 83 -9.58 -25.41 -14.27
C GLY A 83 -9.66 -24.28 -13.24
N ALA A 84 -10.45 -24.49 -12.19
CA ALA A 84 -10.66 -23.51 -11.13
C ALA A 84 -9.40 -23.18 -10.33
N ALA A 85 -8.47 -24.13 -10.22
CA ALA A 85 -7.17 -23.92 -9.61
C ALA A 85 -6.31 -22.97 -10.45
N ALA A 86 -6.32 -23.13 -11.77
CA ALA A 86 -5.67 -22.17 -12.66
C ALA A 86 -6.26 -20.77 -12.48
N SER A 87 -7.60 -20.66 -12.48
CA SER A 87 -8.27 -19.39 -12.27
C SER A 87 -7.92 -18.75 -10.94
N SER A 88 -7.90 -19.53 -9.86
CA SER A 88 -7.60 -19.02 -8.51
C SER A 88 -6.13 -18.66 -8.34
N ALA A 89 -5.22 -19.45 -8.89
CA ALA A 89 -3.78 -19.23 -8.83
C ALA A 89 -3.32 -18.07 -9.71
N GLY A 90 -3.87 -17.96 -10.92
CA GLY A 90 -3.59 -16.80 -11.74
C GLY A 90 -4.27 -15.56 -11.21
N LEU A 91 -5.48 -15.65 -10.65
CA LEU A 91 -6.06 -14.53 -9.90
C LEU A 91 -5.19 -14.17 -8.71
N ALA A 92 -4.66 -15.14 -7.96
CA ALA A 92 -3.72 -14.91 -6.87
C ALA A 92 -2.46 -14.18 -7.34
N LEU A 93 -1.83 -14.66 -8.42
CA LEU A 93 -0.64 -14.08 -9.05
C LEU A 93 -0.88 -12.67 -9.62
N LEU A 94 -2.11 -12.33 -9.99
CA LEU A 94 -2.53 -10.98 -10.38
C LEU A 94 -2.72 -10.02 -9.22
N GLY A 95 -2.30 -10.46 -8.05
CA GLY A 95 -2.61 -9.80 -6.81
C GLY A 95 -4.04 -10.03 -6.37
N GLY A 96 -4.93 -10.69 -7.10
CA GLY A 96 -6.31 -11.02 -6.70
C GLY A 96 -6.40 -11.85 -5.41
N GLY A 97 -5.35 -12.55 -5.01
CA GLY A 97 -5.23 -13.15 -3.68
C GLY A 97 -5.21 -12.05 -2.63
N SER A 98 -4.19 -11.18 -2.65
CA SER A 98 -4.07 -10.00 -1.79
C SER A 98 -5.13 -8.87 -2.00
N ILE A 99 -5.69 -8.76 -3.21
CA ILE A 99 -6.60 -7.71 -3.70
C ILE A 99 -8.06 -8.14 -3.51
N ALA A 100 -8.40 -9.44 -3.57
CA ALA A 100 -9.76 -9.97 -3.38
C ALA A 100 -9.96 -10.76 -2.07
N SER A 101 -8.92 -11.29 -1.41
CA SER A 101 -9.05 -11.93 -0.07
C SER A 101 -9.19 -10.93 1.08
N GLY A 102 -9.25 -9.63 0.78
CA GLY A 102 -9.34 -8.63 1.83
C GLY A 102 -8.00 -8.32 2.50
N GLY A 103 -6.87 -8.45 1.79
CA GLY A 103 -5.58 -7.89 2.24
C GLY A 103 -5.62 -6.37 2.47
N LEU A 104 -6.60 -5.65 1.92
CA LEU A 104 -6.90 -4.23 2.22
C LEU A 104 -8.02 -4.04 3.27
N GLY A 105 -8.83 -5.07 3.56
CA GLY A 105 -9.70 -5.12 4.74
C GLY A 105 -8.89 -5.43 6.01
N ILE A 106 -7.82 -6.22 5.86
CA ILE A 106 -6.76 -6.40 6.84
C ILE A 106 -5.86 -5.18 6.81
N ALA A 107 -5.14 -4.77 5.76
CA ALA A 107 -4.28 -3.57 5.86
C ALA A 107 -5.02 -2.25 6.21
N GLY A 108 -6.27 -2.05 5.77
CA GLY A 108 -7.13 -0.95 6.22
C GLY A 108 -7.72 -1.18 7.61
N GLY A 109 -8.08 -2.42 7.96
CA GLY A 109 -8.53 -2.82 9.29
C GLY A 109 -7.41 -2.99 10.31
N THR A 110 -6.16 -3.13 9.89
CA THR A 110 -4.90 -3.22 10.61
C THR A 110 -4.29 -1.83 10.65
N ALA A 111 -4.44 -0.97 9.64
CA ALA A 111 -4.23 0.46 9.83
C ALA A 111 -5.24 1.01 10.85
N LEU A 112 -6.50 0.57 10.81
CA LEU A 112 -7.51 0.91 11.81
C LEU A 112 -7.21 0.26 13.18
N LEU A 113 -6.88 -1.04 13.25
CA LEU A 113 -6.56 -1.76 14.50
C LEU A 113 -5.23 -1.30 15.08
N THR A 114 -4.20 -1.11 14.28
CA THR A 114 -2.89 -0.56 14.68
C THR A 114 -3.04 0.90 15.06
N ALA A 115 -3.80 1.74 14.36
CA ALA A 115 -4.16 3.07 14.86
C ALA A 115 -4.86 2.94 16.22
N VAL A 116 -5.91 2.14 16.33
CA VAL A 116 -6.68 1.94 17.57
C VAL A 116 -5.81 1.39 18.72
N PHE A 117 -4.87 0.48 18.47
CA PHE A 117 -3.96 -0.09 19.48
C PHE A 117 -2.79 0.83 19.82
N SER A 118 -2.29 1.60 18.85
CA SER A 118 -1.23 2.59 19.07
C SER A 118 -1.74 3.84 19.79
N PHE A 119 -3.05 4.10 19.73
CA PHE A 119 -3.69 5.19 20.46
C PHE A 119 -4.26 4.77 21.83
N SER A 120 -4.41 3.47 22.14
CA SER A 120 -4.97 3.02 23.44
C SER A 120 -3.92 2.82 24.54
N THR A 121 -2.63 2.78 24.20
CA THR A 121 -1.53 2.68 25.17
C THR A 121 -0.74 3.99 25.16
N GLY A 122 -1.03 4.83 26.16
CA GLY A 122 -0.40 6.14 26.29
C GLY A 122 1.11 6.04 26.57
N ILE A 123 1.86 6.86 25.83
CA ILE A 123 3.30 7.13 25.97
C ILE A 123 4.16 5.98 25.41
N VAL A 124 4.91 6.29 24.33
CA VAL A 124 5.84 5.43 23.53
C VAL A 124 5.23 4.71 22.31
N SER A 125 4.67 5.43 21.31
CA SER A 125 4.30 4.83 20.01
C SER A 125 4.94 5.44 18.75
N ASP A 126 5.58 6.62 18.83
CA ASP A 126 6.42 7.11 17.72
C ASP A 126 7.63 6.18 17.48
N TYR A 127 8.07 5.45 18.52
CA TYR A 127 9.03 4.37 18.38
C TYR A 127 8.33 3.07 17.98
N ALA A 128 7.16 2.72 18.52
CA ALA A 128 6.54 1.40 18.27
C ALA A 128 5.86 1.24 16.91
N ILE A 129 5.36 2.30 16.25
CA ILE A 129 4.78 2.16 14.90
C ILE A 129 5.88 2.11 13.85
N SER A 130 6.92 2.94 14.01
CA SER A 130 8.18 2.82 13.28
C SER A 130 8.82 1.45 13.54
N THR A 131 8.84 0.91 14.77
CA THR A 131 9.50 -0.37 15.11
C THR A 131 8.59 -1.61 14.97
N ALA A 132 7.28 -1.45 14.77
CA ALA A 132 6.37 -2.55 14.40
C ALA A 132 6.21 -2.66 12.87
N PHE A 133 6.49 -1.59 12.12
CA PHE A 133 6.73 -1.64 10.67
C PHE A 133 8.20 -1.90 10.31
N ASN A 134 9.17 -1.41 11.10
CA ASN A 134 10.61 -1.69 11.00
C ASN A 134 11.05 -2.88 11.84
N GLY A 135 10.11 -3.53 12.53
CA GLY A 135 10.29 -4.88 13.02
C GLY A 135 10.32 -5.75 11.79
N TYR A 136 11.45 -5.78 11.11
CA TYR A 136 11.77 -6.72 10.07
C TYR A 136 11.46 -8.09 10.66
N GLN A 137 10.27 -8.59 10.35
CA GLN A 137 9.92 -9.97 10.56
C GLN A 137 10.03 -10.56 9.17
N TYR A 138 11.24 -11.03 8.88
CA TYR A 138 11.53 -11.87 7.72
C TYR A 138 10.34 -12.81 7.43
N GLU A 139 9.83 -13.48 8.46
CA GLU A 139 8.66 -14.37 8.37
C GLU A 139 7.41 -13.71 7.79
N SER A 140 7.09 -12.46 8.17
CA SER A 140 5.92 -11.74 7.63
C SER A 140 6.09 -11.36 6.17
N LEU A 141 7.30 -10.92 5.78
CA LEU A 141 7.61 -10.58 4.38
C LEU A 141 7.57 -11.83 3.50
N VAL A 142 8.14 -12.94 3.99
CA VAL A 142 8.12 -14.24 3.31
C VAL A 142 6.69 -14.76 3.19
N GLU A 143 5.90 -14.68 4.26
CA GLU A 143 4.52 -15.16 4.21
C GLU A 143 3.70 -14.39 3.15
N LYS A 144 3.83 -13.05 3.13
CA LYS A 144 3.17 -12.21 2.12
C LYS A 144 3.67 -12.47 0.71
N SER A 145 4.90 -12.95 0.54
CA SER A 145 5.49 -13.17 -0.78
C SER A 145 5.11 -14.49 -1.43
N LYS A 146 4.61 -15.46 -0.65
CA LYS A 146 4.12 -16.75 -1.15
C LYS A 146 2.95 -16.62 -2.12
N ASP A 147 2.18 -15.54 -2.01
CA ASP A 147 1.04 -15.24 -2.88
C ASP A 147 1.42 -14.40 -4.12
N MET A 148 2.67 -13.97 -4.21
CA MET A 148 3.13 -13.10 -5.28
C MET A 148 3.75 -13.91 -6.43
N PRO A 149 3.89 -13.32 -7.64
CA PRO A 149 4.59 -13.98 -8.74
C PRO A 149 5.99 -14.46 -8.32
N THR A 150 6.38 -15.63 -8.85
CA THR A 150 7.72 -16.21 -8.67
C THR A 150 8.26 -16.70 -10.01
N LEU A 151 9.53 -17.09 -10.02
CA LEU A 151 10.14 -17.68 -11.20
C LEU A 151 9.52 -19.06 -11.50
N PRO A 152 9.38 -19.39 -12.78
CA PRO A 152 8.87 -20.68 -13.21
C PRO A 152 9.86 -21.80 -12.88
N LEU A 153 9.36 -23.03 -12.80
CA LEU A 153 10.20 -24.22 -12.64
C LEU A 153 11.15 -24.40 -13.84
N PRO A 154 12.37 -24.90 -13.60
CA PRO A 154 13.33 -25.20 -14.65
C PRO A 154 12.77 -26.27 -15.60
N LYS A 155 13.21 -26.23 -16.86
CA LYS A 155 12.79 -27.21 -17.88
C LYS A 155 13.94 -27.88 -18.61
N ASN A 156 15.15 -27.35 -18.45
CA ASN A 156 16.33 -27.96 -18.99
C ASN A 156 16.71 -29.14 -18.10
N ASP A 157 16.83 -30.33 -18.69
CA ASP A 157 17.23 -31.60 -18.08
C ASP A 157 18.70 -31.94 -18.35
N ASN A 158 19.45 -31.09 -19.06
CA ASN A 158 20.87 -31.28 -19.27
C ASN A 158 21.63 -30.95 -17.99
N GLY A 159 22.39 -31.89 -17.46
CA GLY A 159 23.19 -31.69 -16.26
C GLY A 159 23.76 -33.00 -15.74
N SER A 160 24.24 -32.98 -14.49
CA SER A 160 24.63 -34.17 -13.74
C SER A 160 23.44 -35.14 -13.57
N ASP A 161 23.70 -36.37 -13.12
CA ASP A 161 22.64 -37.32 -12.81
C ASP A 161 21.77 -36.85 -11.63
N SER A 162 22.38 -36.17 -10.64
CA SER A 162 21.66 -35.53 -9.54
C SER A 162 20.72 -34.43 -10.03
N TYR A 163 21.18 -33.59 -10.96
CA TYR A 163 20.38 -32.54 -11.59
C TYR A 163 19.19 -33.13 -12.35
N LYS A 164 19.42 -34.15 -13.19
CA LYS A 164 18.35 -34.85 -13.93
C LYS A 164 17.30 -35.44 -13.00
N ASN A 165 17.75 -36.13 -11.95
CA ASN A 165 16.86 -36.69 -10.94
C ASN A 165 16.03 -35.59 -10.24
N ALA A 166 16.61 -34.42 -9.96
CA ALA A 166 15.83 -33.30 -9.45
C ALA A 166 14.77 -32.82 -10.44
N ILE A 167 15.10 -32.69 -11.72
CA ILE A 167 14.13 -32.29 -12.76
C ILE A 167 13.00 -33.32 -12.86
N GLU A 168 13.31 -34.62 -12.84
CA GLU A 168 12.31 -35.71 -12.82
C GLU A 168 11.36 -35.60 -11.62
N ILE A 169 11.88 -35.35 -10.41
CA ILE A 169 11.06 -35.10 -9.21
C ILE A 169 10.13 -33.89 -9.40
N LEU A 170 10.58 -32.84 -10.09
CA LEU A 170 9.77 -31.64 -10.33
C LEU A 170 8.63 -31.90 -11.33
N GLU A 171 8.68 -32.97 -12.14
CA GLU A 171 7.58 -33.37 -13.02
C GLU A 171 6.35 -33.86 -12.24
N ASP A 172 6.53 -34.31 -11.00
CA ASP A 172 5.46 -34.73 -10.09
C ASP A 172 4.71 -33.55 -9.43
N ILE A 173 5.10 -32.30 -9.73
CA ILE A 173 4.41 -31.12 -9.19
C ILE A 173 2.97 -31.08 -9.69
N SER A 174 2.04 -30.93 -8.74
CA SER A 174 0.63 -30.89 -9.03
C SER A 174 0.27 -29.60 -9.76
N THR A 175 -0.11 -29.77 -11.02
CA THR A 175 -0.80 -28.78 -11.84
C THR A 175 -2.25 -28.54 -11.41
N ALA A 176 -2.69 -29.03 -10.27
CA ALA A 176 -3.98 -28.67 -9.68
C ALA A 176 -3.81 -27.72 -8.48
N GLU A 177 -2.58 -27.44 -8.05
CA GLU A 177 -2.30 -26.64 -6.86
C GLU A 177 -1.27 -25.55 -7.15
N ILE A 178 -1.37 -24.43 -6.43
CA ILE A 178 -0.35 -23.36 -6.53
C ILE A 178 1.03 -23.92 -6.20
N ILE A 179 2.08 -23.37 -6.83
CA ILE A 179 3.46 -23.84 -6.62
C ILE A 179 3.90 -23.76 -5.15
N THR A 180 3.30 -22.87 -4.38
CA THR A 180 3.53 -22.66 -2.94
C THR A 180 2.62 -23.51 -2.03
N SER A 181 1.88 -24.48 -2.57
CA SER A 181 1.12 -25.42 -1.75
C SER A 181 2.07 -26.32 -0.94
N ASN A 182 1.63 -26.82 0.22
CA ASN A 182 2.45 -27.70 1.05
C ASN A 182 2.92 -28.94 0.27
N ALA A 183 2.05 -29.55 -0.54
CA ALA A 183 2.40 -30.71 -1.35
C ALA A 183 3.47 -30.38 -2.40
N ASN A 184 3.32 -29.27 -3.12
CA ASN A 184 4.29 -28.84 -4.11
C ASN A 184 5.62 -28.42 -3.48
N ILE A 185 5.59 -27.74 -2.32
CA ILE A 185 6.78 -27.41 -1.53
C ILE A 185 7.52 -28.68 -1.10
N ASP A 186 6.82 -29.72 -0.65
CA ASP A 186 7.45 -30.98 -0.26
C ASP A 186 8.13 -31.67 -1.46
N THR A 187 7.52 -31.61 -2.65
CA THR A 187 8.14 -32.09 -3.90
C THR A 187 9.39 -31.27 -4.25
N ILE A 188 9.34 -29.93 -4.15
CA ILE A 188 10.50 -29.08 -4.40
C ILE A 188 11.62 -29.37 -3.40
N LYS A 189 11.31 -29.60 -2.11
CA LYS A 189 12.30 -29.98 -1.10
C LYS A 189 12.95 -31.33 -1.40
N LYS A 190 12.21 -32.30 -1.93
CA LYS A 190 12.79 -33.58 -2.40
C LYS A 190 13.78 -33.35 -3.55
N ALA A 191 13.42 -32.49 -4.51
CA ALA A 191 14.31 -32.10 -5.60
C ALA A 191 15.57 -31.37 -5.10
N ILE A 192 15.45 -30.44 -4.15
CA ILE A 192 16.61 -29.79 -3.50
C ILE A 192 17.53 -30.84 -2.88
N ASN A 193 16.98 -31.80 -2.15
CA ASN A 193 17.76 -32.84 -1.50
C ASN A 193 18.49 -33.76 -2.49
N SER A 194 17.93 -34.02 -3.68
CA SER A 194 18.60 -34.85 -4.69
C SER A 194 19.80 -34.18 -5.35
N VAL A 195 19.86 -32.84 -5.36
CA VAL A 195 21.00 -32.04 -5.85
C VAL A 195 21.90 -31.52 -4.74
N LYS A 196 21.68 -31.91 -3.48
CA LYS A 196 22.45 -31.41 -2.33
C LYS A 196 23.96 -31.60 -2.49
N ASN A 197 24.39 -32.74 -3.03
CA ASN A 197 25.80 -33.08 -3.23
C ASN A 197 26.33 -32.70 -4.63
N ASP A 198 25.49 -32.07 -5.46
CA ASP A 198 25.91 -31.56 -6.76
C ASP A 198 26.57 -30.19 -6.56
N ASN A 199 27.90 -30.17 -6.72
CA ASN A 199 28.74 -28.97 -6.60
C ASN A 199 29.06 -28.36 -7.97
N THR A 200 28.41 -28.82 -9.05
CA THR A 200 28.53 -28.13 -10.35
C THR A 200 27.83 -26.78 -10.28
N THR A 201 28.30 -25.78 -11.04
CA THR A 201 27.67 -24.46 -11.16
C THR A 201 26.18 -24.58 -11.48
N LYS A 202 25.82 -25.54 -12.34
CA LYS A 202 24.44 -25.82 -12.72
C LYS A 202 23.62 -26.43 -11.58
N GLY A 203 24.19 -27.37 -10.83
CA GLY A 203 23.58 -27.93 -9.62
C GLY A 203 23.32 -26.87 -8.55
N THR A 204 24.29 -25.97 -8.31
CA THR A 204 24.13 -24.83 -7.39
C THR A 204 23.11 -23.81 -7.91
N THR A 205 23.10 -23.53 -9.21
CA THR A 205 22.09 -22.66 -9.84
C THR A 205 20.67 -23.25 -9.73
N LEU A 206 20.52 -24.57 -9.79
CA LEU A 206 19.24 -25.21 -9.54
C LEU A 206 18.83 -25.08 -8.07
N LYS A 207 19.74 -25.35 -7.12
CA LYS A 207 19.46 -25.19 -5.68
C LYS A 207 18.95 -23.79 -5.35
N LEU A 208 19.67 -22.73 -5.78
CA LEU A 208 19.24 -21.35 -5.51
C LEU A 208 17.87 -21.03 -6.11
N LEU A 209 17.55 -21.55 -7.30
CA LEU A 209 16.24 -21.31 -7.93
C LEU A 209 15.13 -21.99 -7.12
N LEU A 210 15.36 -23.23 -6.68
CA LEU A 210 14.36 -23.96 -5.90
C LEU A 210 14.15 -23.34 -4.51
N TYR A 211 15.23 -22.91 -3.83
CA TYR A 211 15.13 -22.14 -2.58
C TYR A 211 14.35 -20.83 -2.78
N PHE A 212 14.64 -20.10 -3.85
CA PHE A 212 13.91 -18.88 -4.21
C PHE A 212 12.41 -19.13 -4.41
N ILE A 213 12.05 -20.20 -5.13
CA ILE A 213 10.65 -20.55 -5.42
C ILE A 213 9.87 -20.86 -4.14
N ILE A 214 10.48 -21.55 -3.17
CA ILE A 214 9.81 -21.87 -1.89
C ILE A 214 9.87 -20.73 -0.85
N GLY A 215 10.46 -19.59 -1.20
CA GLY A 215 10.57 -18.42 -0.33
C GLY A 215 11.67 -18.52 0.74
N ASP A 216 12.66 -19.39 0.54
CA ASP A 216 13.84 -19.51 1.41
C ASP A 216 14.96 -18.59 0.89
N TYR A 217 14.77 -17.28 1.08
CA TYR A 217 15.63 -16.25 0.51
C TYR A 217 17.08 -16.26 1.05
N PRO A 218 17.36 -16.55 2.34
CA PRO A 218 18.72 -16.70 2.83
C PRO A 218 19.50 -17.78 2.09
N ASN A 219 18.96 -19.00 1.98
CA ASN A 219 19.64 -20.07 1.25
C ASN A 219 19.74 -19.77 -0.25
N ALA A 220 18.73 -19.13 -0.83
CA ALA A 220 18.78 -18.69 -2.23
C ALA A 220 19.89 -17.64 -2.45
N LYS A 221 20.05 -16.71 -1.51
CA LYS A 221 21.09 -15.66 -1.54
C LYS A 221 22.48 -16.27 -1.39
N ASP A 222 22.70 -17.13 -0.40
CA ASP A 222 24.01 -17.74 -0.13
C ASP A 222 24.52 -18.53 -1.35
N HIS A 223 23.65 -19.33 -1.98
CA HIS A 223 24.01 -20.04 -3.20
C HIS A 223 24.13 -19.14 -4.43
N ALA A 224 23.41 -18.02 -4.48
CA ALA A 224 23.61 -17.05 -5.55
C ALA A 224 24.96 -16.33 -5.43
N GLU A 225 25.38 -15.98 -4.22
CA GLU A 225 26.71 -15.42 -3.94
C GLU A 225 27.83 -16.39 -4.33
N GLU A 226 27.67 -17.69 -3.99
CA GLU A 226 28.59 -18.77 -4.39
C GLU A 226 28.80 -18.80 -5.91
N VAL A 227 27.71 -18.74 -6.69
CA VAL A 227 27.77 -18.79 -8.16
C VAL A 227 28.30 -17.47 -8.76
N ILE A 228 27.91 -16.31 -8.20
CA ILE A 228 28.38 -15.00 -8.67
C ILE A 228 29.89 -14.85 -8.47
N GLY A 229 30.44 -15.37 -7.36
CA GLY A 229 31.87 -15.34 -7.06
C GLY A 229 32.72 -16.20 -8.00
N ASP A 230 32.14 -17.22 -8.63
CA ASP A 230 32.79 -18.04 -9.67
C ASP A 230 32.69 -17.31 -11.02
N THR A 231 33.75 -16.57 -11.37
CA THR A 231 33.77 -15.56 -12.46
C THR A 231 33.65 -16.10 -13.89
N ASN A 232 33.30 -17.38 -14.09
CA ASN A 232 33.28 -18.02 -15.40
C ASN A 232 31.87 -18.00 -16.01
N GLY A 233 31.41 -16.84 -16.45
CA GLY A 233 30.18 -16.75 -17.25
C GLY A 233 29.21 -15.62 -16.90
N LYS A 234 28.05 -15.65 -17.55
CA LYS A 234 26.87 -14.80 -17.33
C LYS A 234 26.06 -15.33 -16.16
N ASN A 235 26.24 -14.69 -15.02
CA ASN A 235 25.53 -15.03 -13.79
C ASN A 235 24.15 -14.35 -13.70
N THR A 236 23.40 -14.27 -14.81
CA THR A 236 22.16 -13.47 -14.84
C THR A 236 21.06 -13.99 -13.93
N LEU A 237 20.86 -15.32 -13.83
CA LEU A 237 19.84 -15.87 -12.95
C LEU A 237 20.25 -15.74 -11.47
N PRO A 238 21.48 -16.12 -11.06
CA PRO A 238 22.00 -15.84 -9.73
C PRO A 238 21.92 -14.36 -9.37
N ALA A 239 22.35 -13.44 -10.25
CA ALA A 239 22.29 -12.00 -10.00
C ALA A 239 20.86 -11.52 -9.75
N PHE A 240 19.88 -11.99 -10.53
CA PHE A 240 18.48 -11.67 -10.31
C PHE A 240 17.96 -12.20 -8.95
N ILE A 241 18.24 -13.47 -8.64
CA ILE A 241 17.80 -14.08 -7.38
C ILE A 241 18.48 -13.42 -6.18
N TYR A 242 19.77 -13.10 -6.29
CA TYR A 242 20.52 -12.35 -5.28
C TYR A 242 19.90 -10.97 -5.06
N ALA A 243 19.64 -10.22 -6.13
CA ALA A 243 19.00 -8.91 -6.06
C ALA A 243 17.65 -8.94 -5.32
N VAL A 244 16.79 -9.91 -5.64
CA VAL A 244 15.48 -10.05 -4.97
C VAL A 244 15.65 -10.53 -3.52
N SER A 245 16.57 -11.45 -3.26
CA SER A 245 16.78 -12.00 -1.92
C SER A 245 17.35 -10.96 -0.96
N LEU A 246 18.17 -10.01 -1.44
CA LEU A 246 18.63 -8.87 -0.66
C LEU A 246 17.49 -8.01 -0.11
N LEU A 247 16.34 -7.92 -0.80
CA LEU A 247 15.15 -7.18 -0.30
C LEU A 247 14.60 -7.78 1.01
N TYR A 248 15.00 -9.02 1.31
CA TYR A 248 14.66 -9.73 2.52
C TYR A 248 15.78 -9.73 3.53
N ASP A 249 16.85 -8.97 3.39
CA ASP A 249 17.84 -8.82 4.44
C ASP A 249 17.37 -7.83 5.51
N GLU A 250 17.81 -8.04 6.74
CA GLU A 250 17.59 -7.12 7.86
C GLU A 250 18.21 -5.75 7.53
N ASP A 251 19.50 -5.77 7.17
CA ASP A 251 20.27 -4.64 6.66
C ASP A 251 20.21 -4.59 5.12
N PHE A 252 19.06 -4.17 4.60
CA PHE A 252 18.83 -4.07 3.16
C PHE A 252 19.69 -2.98 2.51
N ASP A 253 20.48 -3.36 1.50
CA ASP A 253 21.23 -2.45 0.61
C ASP A 253 20.49 -2.27 -0.73
N GLU A 254 19.84 -1.13 -0.87
CA GLU A 254 19.05 -0.74 -2.04
C GLU A 254 19.87 -0.65 -3.32
N GLU A 255 21.02 0.03 -3.25
CA GLU A 255 21.87 0.27 -4.40
C GLU A 255 22.45 -1.04 -4.92
N THR A 256 22.93 -1.90 -4.02
CA THR A 256 23.46 -3.21 -4.37
C THR A 256 22.36 -4.10 -4.98
N SER A 257 21.18 -4.15 -4.37
CA SER A 257 20.04 -4.91 -4.90
C SER A 257 19.69 -4.45 -6.32
N PHE A 258 19.53 -3.15 -6.55
CA PHE A 258 19.17 -2.60 -7.85
C PHE A 258 20.24 -2.85 -8.91
N LYS A 259 21.53 -2.73 -8.54
CA LYS A 259 22.65 -2.99 -9.45
C LYS A 259 22.67 -4.43 -9.95
N TYR A 260 22.48 -5.41 -9.07
CA TYR A 260 22.41 -6.81 -9.48
C TYR A 260 21.16 -7.10 -10.34
N PHE A 261 20.03 -6.46 -10.02
CA PHE A 261 18.83 -6.54 -10.84
C PHE A 261 19.07 -5.98 -12.25
N GLU A 262 19.67 -4.80 -12.38
CA GLU A 262 20.04 -4.20 -13.65
C GLU A 262 20.99 -5.11 -14.44
N SER A 263 22.06 -5.62 -13.82
CA SER A 263 23.03 -6.50 -14.46
C SER A 263 22.36 -7.75 -15.05
N SER A 264 21.45 -8.36 -14.27
CA SER A 264 20.71 -9.56 -14.70
C SER A 264 19.91 -9.37 -15.98
N ILE A 265 19.43 -8.14 -16.22
CA ILE A 265 18.67 -7.78 -17.42
C ILE A 265 19.62 -7.40 -18.55
N MET A 266 20.66 -6.61 -18.27
CA MET A 266 21.52 -6.01 -19.28
C MET A 266 22.51 -6.98 -19.92
N GLU A 267 22.84 -8.08 -19.24
CA GLU A 267 23.68 -9.16 -19.75
C GLU A 267 22.92 -10.16 -20.63
N GLU A 268 21.59 -10.24 -20.47
CA GLU A 268 20.68 -11.04 -21.29
C GLU A 268 19.46 -10.24 -21.78
N PRO A 269 19.66 -9.20 -22.60
CA PRO A 269 18.59 -8.27 -22.96
C PRO A 269 17.49 -8.87 -23.84
N ASN A 270 17.73 -10.05 -24.43
CA ASN A 270 16.74 -10.80 -25.22
C ASN A 270 16.05 -11.88 -24.37
N ASN A 271 16.31 -11.92 -23.05
CA ASN A 271 15.66 -12.87 -22.16
C ASN A 271 14.17 -12.52 -22.07
N LYS A 272 13.35 -13.47 -22.51
CA LYS A 272 11.91 -13.29 -22.58
C LYS A 272 11.29 -13.11 -21.19
N LEU A 273 11.94 -13.59 -20.12
CA LEU A 273 11.45 -13.44 -18.75
C LEU A 273 11.59 -12.02 -18.19
N ILE A 274 12.25 -11.08 -18.89
CA ILE A 274 12.46 -9.70 -18.41
C ILE A 274 11.19 -9.03 -17.85
N PRO A 275 10.01 -9.08 -18.50
CA PRO A 275 8.79 -8.50 -17.92
C PRO A 275 8.36 -9.13 -16.59
N LEU A 276 8.55 -10.45 -16.45
CA LEU A 276 8.28 -11.16 -15.20
C LEU A 276 9.33 -10.80 -14.14
N MET A 277 10.60 -10.64 -14.52
CA MET A 277 11.65 -10.19 -13.62
C MET A 277 11.34 -8.80 -13.04
N PHE A 278 10.94 -7.84 -13.88
CA PHE A 278 10.44 -6.54 -13.41
C PHE A 278 9.24 -6.67 -12.48
N SER A 279 8.26 -7.51 -12.85
CA SER A 279 7.09 -7.77 -12.02
C SER A 279 7.49 -8.25 -10.62
N ILE A 280 8.31 -9.30 -10.53
CA ILE A 280 8.77 -9.87 -9.27
C ILE A 280 9.54 -8.82 -8.47
N TYR A 281 10.56 -8.20 -9.07
CA TYR A 281 11.45 -7.29 -8.36
C TYR A 281 10.69 -6.06 -7.81
N VAL A 282 9.85 -5.43 -8.62
CA VAL A 282 9.05 -4.26 -8.21
C VAL A 282 8.03 -4.64 -7.12
N ASP A 283 7.35 -5.78 -7.24
CA ASP A 283 6.37 -6.22 -6.23
C ASP A 283 7.06 -6.48 -4.88
N ARG A 284 8.25 -7.08 -4.90
CA ARG A 284 9.06 -7.35 -3.70
C ARG A 284 9.62 -6.09 -3.08
N TYR A 285 10.05 -5.15 -3.91
CA TYR A 285 10.51 -3.85 -3.46
C TYR A 285 9.39 -3.07 -2.76
N ILE A 286 8.22 -2.96 -3.41
CA ILE A 286 7.06 -2.28 -2.84
C ILE A 286 6.60 -2.96 -1.54
N LEU A 287 6.66 -4.30 -1.47
CA LEU A 287 6.34 -5.02 -0.24
C LEU A 287 7.27 -4.62 0.92
N ARG A 288 8.56 -4.42 0.63
CA ARG A 288 9.59 -4.11 1.64
C ARG A 288 9.55 -2.66 2.08
N LEU A 289 9.50 -1.72 1.15
CA LEU A 289 9.74 -0.29 1.41
C LEU A 289 8.50 0.59 1.18
N GLY A 290 7.43 0.02 0.62
CA GLY A 290 6.25 0.78 0.23
C GLY A 290 6.44 1.53 -1.10
N ALA A 291 5.62 2.56 -1.28
CA ALA A 291 5.69 3.42 -2.47
C ALA A 291 6.82 4.44 -2.31
N ASN A 292 7.86 4.33 -3.14
CA ASN A 292 8.87 5.38 -3.32
C ASN A 292 8.89 5.77 -4.81
N ASP A 293 8.67 7.04 -5.10
CA ASP A 293 8.66 7.57 -6.46
C ASP A 293 10.04 7.50 -7.12
N THR A 294 11.12 7.77 -6.38
CA THR A 294 12.49 7.71 -6.92
C THR A 294 12.84 6.33 -7.47
N PHE A 295 12.47 5.27 -6.73
CA PHE A 295 12.70 3.90 -7.19
C PHE A 295 11.91 3.56 -8.46
N LEU A 296 10.65 3.98 -8.55
CA LEU A 296 9.84 3.71 -9.73
C LEU A 296 10.36 4.48 -10.95
N ASP A 297 10.99 5.64 -10.75
CA ASP A 297 11.70 6.39 -11.78
C ASP A 297 12.96 5.65 -12.25
N ASP A 298 13.75 5.07 -11.34
CA ASP A 298 14.92 4.25 -11.70
C ASP A 298 14.50 2.99 -12.47
N ILE A 299 13.42 2.33 -12.04
CA ILE A 299 12.83 1.21 -12.78
C ILE A 299 12.36 1.66 -14.16
N PHE A 300 11.71 2.81 -14.26
CA PHE A 300 11.27 3.35 -15.55
C PHE A 300 12.46 3.66 -16.46
N ALA A 301 13.50 4.29 -15.93
CA ALA A 301 14.75 4.56 -16.65
C ALA A 301 15.34 3.26 -17.21
N LEU A 302 15.42 2.21 -16.40
CA LEU A 302 15.89 0.90 -16.84
C LEU A 302 15.00 0.31 -17.94
N MET A 303 13.67 0.39 -17.80
CA MET A 303 12.69 -0.08 -18.80
C MET A 303 12.78 0.67 -20.14
N THR A 304 13.27 1.92 -20.14
CA THR A 304 13.42 2.71 -21.37
C THR A 304 14.65 2.32 -22.20
N ASN A 305 15.57 1.54 -21.63
CA ASN A 305 16.83 1.13 -22.25
C ASN A 305 16.62 0.49 -23.64
N SER A 306 17.45 0.89 -24.60
CA SER A 306 17.32 0.47 -26.00
C SER A 306 17.56 -1.02 -26.23
N LYS A 307 18.33 -1.68 -25.35
CA LYS A 307 18.63 -3.12 -25.43
C LYS A 307 17.39 -3.99 -25.21
N ILE A 308 16.46 -3.56 -24.36
CA ILE A 308 15.25 -4.32 -24.00
C ILE A 308 13.98 -3.74 -24.63
N LYS A 309 14.13 -2.97 -25.71
CA LYS A 309 13.03 -2.22 -26.34
C LYS A 309 11.87 -3.11 -26.82
N GLU A 310 12.13 -4.39 -27.09
CA GLU A 310 11.11 -5.35 -27.53
C GLU A 310 10.08 -5.67 -26.44
N PHE A 311 10.43 -5.43 -25.18
CA PHE A 311 9.56 -5.68 -24.02
C PHE A 311 8.88 -4.41 -23.48
N LYS A 312 9.06 -3.24 -24.12
CA LYS A 312 8.54 -1.95 -23.62
C LYS A 312 7.04 -1.98 -23.33
N THR A 313 6.24 -2.59 -24.21
CA THR A 313 4.79 -2.66 -24.00
C THR A 313 4.45 -3.40 -22.70
N GLN A 314 5.07 -4.56 -22.46
CA GLN A 314 4.84 -5.40 -21.29
C GLN A 314 5.41 -4.77 -20.02
N ASN A 315 6.61 -4.19 -20.11
CA ASN A 315 7.28 -3.51 -19.00
C ASN A 315 6.49 -2.28 -18.54
N TYR A 316 6.06 -1.42 -19.46
CA TYR A 316 5.25 -0.25 -19.11
C TYR A 316 3.86 -0.64 -18.60
N THR A 317 3.24 -1.68 -19.15
CA THR A 317 1.98 -2.24 -18.62
C THR A 317 2.15 -2.73 -17.18
N THR A 318 3.26 -3.43 -16.92
CA THR A 318 3.67 -3.92 -15.60
C THR A 318 3.82 -2.74 -14.63
N LEU A 319 4.57 -1.71 -15.01
CA LEU A 319 4.83 -0.54 -14.16
C LEU A 319 3.58 0.31 -13.90
N LEU A 320 2.80 0.63 -14.94
CA LEU A 320 1.55 1.39 -14.81
C LEU A 320 0.58 0.71 -13.84
N SER A 321 0.47 -0.62 -13.88
CA SER A 321 -0.40 -1.36 -12.96
C SER A 321 -0.01 -1.13 -11.50
N ARG A 322 1.29 -1.09 -11.18
CA ARG A 322 1.78 -0.85 -9.81
C ARG A 322 1.49 0.56 -9.37
N TYR A 323 1.79 1.53 -10.23
CA TYR A 323 1.45 2.91 -9.96
C TYR A 323 -0.04 3.09 -9.61
N PHE A 324 -0.95 2.49 -10.39
CA PHE A 324 -2.38 2.61 -10.08
C PHE A 324 -2.75 1.91 -8.76
N ILE A 325 -2.11 0.79 -8.42
CA ILE A 325 -2.31 0.11 -7.13
C ILE A 325 -1.92 1.05 -5.99
N LEU A 326 -0.74 1.68 -6.09
CA LEU A 326 -0.23 2.62 -5.10
C LEU A 326 -1.10 3.88 -5.00
N LEU A 327 -1.55 4.44 -6.13
CA LEU A 327 -2.48 5.56 -6.16
C LEU A 327 -3.77 5.23 -5.41
N LYS A 328 -4.34 4.05 -5.64
CA LYS A 328 -5.57 3.63 -4.97
C LYS A 328 -5.38 3.44 -3.47
N GLN A 329 -4.29 2.79 -3.06
CA GLN A 329 -3.96 2.60 -1.64
C GLN A 329 -3.82 3.95 -0.94
N THR A 330 -3.10 4.88 -1.56
CA THR A 330 -2.88 6.22 -1.02
C THR A 330 -4.17 7.04 -0.96
N GLN A 331 -4.99 6.99 -2.02
CA GLN A 331 -6.35 7.59 -2.04
C GLN A 331 -7.22 7.07 -0.89
N GLN A 332 -7.22 5.75 -0.66
CA GLN A 332 -7.99 5.12 0.40
C GLN A 332 -7.49 5.53 1.78
N LYS A 333 -6.16 5.54 1.99
CA LYS A 333 -5.53 5.99 3.24
C LYS A 333 -5.94 7.41 3.62
N ILE A 334 -5.84 8.36 2.67
CA ILE A 334 -6.30 9.74 2.85
C ILE A 334 -7.77 9.78 3.23
N THR A 335 -8.62 9.11 2.42
CA THR A 335 -10.07 9.15 2.59
C THR A 335 -10.52 8.57 3.94
N VAL A 336 -9.93 7.46 4.38
CA VAL A 336 -10.29 6.78 5.64
C VAL A 336 -9.83 7.57 6.86
N LEU A 337 -8.59 8.06 6.86
CA LEU A 337 -8.03 8.78 8.01
C LEU A 337 -8.68 10.16 8.19
N ALA A 338 -8.86 10.91 7.11
CA ALA A 338 -9.41 12.26 7.19
C ALA A 338 -10.92 12.28 7.49
N ASN A 339 -11.68 11.28 7.04
CA ASN A 339 -13.12 11.17 7.30
C ASN A 339 -13.47 10.27 8.49
N THR A 340 -12.48 9.87 9.30
CA THR A 340 -12.75 8.99 10.46
C THR A 340 -13.68 9.67 11.46
N LEU A 341 -14.65 8.91 11.98
CA LEU A 341 -15.54 9.37 13.05
C LEU A 341 -14.95 9.14 14.45
N ASN A 342 -13.80 8.46 14.53
CA ASN A 342 -13.13 8.23 15.80
C ASN A 342 -12.34 9.48 16.20
N ASN A 343 -12.84 10.22 17.20
CA ASN A 343 -12.19 11.44 17.68
C ASN A 343 -10.76 11.23 18.17
N THR A 344 -10.42 10.06 18.70
CA THR A 344 -9.03 9.77 19.11
C THR A 344 -8.09 9.83 17.91
N ILE A 345 -8.50 9.30 16.76
CA ILE A 345 -7.71 9.36 15.53
C ILE A 345 -7.81 10.75 14.92
N ARG A 346 -9.04 11.26 14.75
CA ARG A 346 -9.30 12.52 14.05
C ARG A 346 -8.67 13.74 14.74
N GLU A 347 -8.62 13.78 16.06
CA GLU A 347 -8.04 14.89 16.83
C GLU A 347 -6.53 14.75 17.06
N ASP A 348 -5.91 13.63 16.66
CA ASP A 348 -4.47 13.44 16.79
C ASP A 348 -3.72 14.23 15.70
N PRO A 349 -2.81 15.17 16.06
CA PRO A 349 -2.00 15.91 15.09
C PRO A 349 -1.20 15.02 14.13
N GLN A 350 -0.78 13.83 14.55
CA GLN A 350 -0.06 12.89 13.69
C GLN A 350 -0.93 12.38 12.54
N THR A 351 -2.25 12.31 12.72
CA THR A 351 -3.17 11.91 11.64
C THR A 351 -3.11 12.90 10.48
N LEU A 352 -3.05 14.20 10.75
CA LEU A 352 -2.92 15.22 9.70
C LEU A 352 -1.58 15.07 8.97
N VAL A 353 -0.47 14.96 9.71
CA VAL A 353 0.87 14.76 9.14
C VAL A 353 0.91 13.56 8.19
N VAL A 354 0.34 12.42 8.61
CA VAL A 354 0.28 11.20 7.79
C VAL A 354 -0.59 11.40 6.54
N VAL A 355 -1.70 12.12 6.65
CA VAL A 355 -2.61 12.39 5.54
C VAL A 355 -1.98 13.35 4.53
N GLU A 356 -1.31 14.41 4.99
CA GLU A 356 -0.56 15.35 4.16
C GLU A 356 0.59 14.68 3.41
N GLN A 357 1.38 13.86 4.11
CA GLN A 357 2.43 13.05 3.48
C GLN A 357 1.84 12.11 2.43
N SER A 358 0.71 11.47 2.73
CA SER A 358 0.04 10.60 1.77
C SER A 358 -0.47 11.37 0.56
N LEU A 359 -0.96 12.61 0.73
CA LEU A 359 -1.34 13.47 -0.39
C LEU A 359 -0.13 13.81 -1.27
N ALA A 360 1.01 14.19 -0.66
CA ALA A 360 2.25 14.45 -1.40
C ALA A 360 2.73 13.21 -2.17
N THR A 361 2.71 12.02 -1.55
CA THR A 361 3.01 10.75 -2.24
C THR A 361 2.04 10.50 -3.41
N TYR A 362 0.75 10.76 -3.22
CA TYR A 362 -0.23 10.61 -4.30
C TYR A 362 0.09 11.52 -5.49
N GLU A 363 0.44 12.77 -5.24
CA GLU A 363 0.83 13.73 -6.28
C GLU A 363 2.10 13.30 -7.03
N GLY A 364 3.13 12.82 -6.33
CA GLY A 364 4.33 12.24 -6.93
C GLY A 364 4.01 11.05 -7.83
N LEU A 365 3.17 10.12 -7.35
CA LEU A 365 2.71 8.97 -8.13
C LEU A 365 1.93 9.37 -9.40
N ILE A 366 1.12 10.44 -9.36
CA ILE A 366 0.45 10.99 -10.56
C ILE A 366 1.49 11.49 -11.58
N GLY A 367 2.54 12.16 -11.12
CA GLY A 367 3.67 12.58 -11.96
C GLY A 367 4.30 11.40 -12.68
N GLY A 368 4.73 10.38 -11.93
CA GLY A 368 5.33 9.16 -12.48
C GLY A 368 4.41 8.41 -13.46
N VAL A 369 3.12 8.26 -13.12
CA VAL A 369 2.12 7.66 -14.04
C VAL A 369 2.04 8.39 -15.36
N ASN A 370 1.98 9.72 -15.35
CA ASN A 370 1.88 10.52 -16.55
C ASN A 370 3.13 10.35 -17.43
N LEU A 371 4.31 10.32 -16.82
CA LEU A 371 5.58 10.08 -17.52
C LEU A 371 5.57 8.72 -18.23
N VAL A 372 5.30 7.64 -17.49
CA VAL A 372 5.25 6.28 -18.05
C VAL A 372 4.16 6.16 -19.12
N PHE A 373 2.98 6.74 -18.88
CA PHE A 373 1.85 6.66 -19.80
C PHE A 373 2.12 7.40 -21.11
N ASN A 374 2.76 8.57 -21.09
CA ASN A 374 3.12 9.32 -22.30
C ASN A 374 4.06 8.51 -23.20
N ASP A 375 5.05 7.87 -22.57
CA ASP A 375 6.00 6.98 -23.24
C ASP A 375 5.30 5.74 -23.81
N TYR A 376 4.42 5.11 -23.03
CA TYR A 376 3.55 4.03 -23.48
C TYR A 376 2.61 4.46 -24.62
N HIS A 377 2.16 5.71 -24.59
CA HIS A 377 1.31 6.28 -25.62
C HIS A 377 2.04 6.44 -26.96
N SER A 378 3.34 6.74 -26.92
CA SER A 378 4.17 6.91 -28.11
C SER A 378 4.43 5.62 -28.91
N ILE A 379 4.22 4.44 -28.31
CA ILE A 379 4.42 3.14 -28.96
C ILE A 379 3.36 2.94 -30.06
N LYS A 380 3.78 3.09 -31.33
CA LYS A 380 2.93 2.96 -32.53
C LYS A 380 2.60 1.50 -32.87
N ASN A 381 3.59 0.61 -32.76
CA ASN A 381 3.48 -0.79 -33.14
C ASN A 381 3.30 -1.65 -31.91
N ILE A 382 2.07 -1.68 -31.39
CA ILE A 382 1.75 -2.54 -30.27
C ILE A 382 1.62 -3.98 -30.80
N PRO A 383 2.43 -4.94 -30.33
CA PRO A 383 2.38 -6.30 -30.82
C PRO A 383 0.97 -6.87 -30.62
N SER A 384 0.41 -7.47 -31.67
CA SER A 384 -0.83 -8.23 -31.54
C SER A 384 -0.55 -9.52 -30.77
N PHE A 385 -1.54 -9.99 -30.03
CA PHE A 385 -1.46 -11.31 -29.41
C PHE A 385 -1.23 -12.37 -30.50
N PRO A 386 -0.27 -13.29 -30.33
CA PRO A 386 -0.01 -14.34 -31.32
C PRO A 386 -1.29 -15.12 -31.64
N ASN A 387 -1.59 -15.31 -32.94
CA ASN A 387 -2.81 -16.00 -33.40
C ASN A 387 -2.99 -17.42 -32.81
N LYS A 388 -1.92 -18.09 -32.38
CA LYS A 388 -1.99 -19.41 -31.72
C LYS A 388 -2.59 -19.37 -30.31
N ILE A 389 -2.47 -18.25 -29.59
CA ILE A 389 -3.14 -18.06 -28.29
C ILE A 389 -4.67 -17.96 -28.49
N LYS A 390 -5.10 -17.44 -29.64
CA LYS A 390 -6.52 -17.27 -30.02
C LYS A 390 -7.31 -18.59 -30.07
N TYR A 391 -6.64 -19.73 -30.27
CA TYR A 391 -7.29 -21.04 -30.40
C TYR A 391 -7.46 -21.78 -29.06
N TYR A 392 -6.55 -21.60 -28.11
CA TYR A 392 -6.67 -22.18 -26.76
C TYR A 392 -7.43 -21.26 -25.80
N PHE A 393 -7.43 -19.97 -26.11
CA PHE A 393 -8.05 -18.93 -25.32
C PHE A 393 -8.81 -18.02 -26.28
N SER A 394 -10.12 -18.22 -26.41
CA SER A 394 -11.05 -17.28 -27.08
C SER A 394 -11.57 -16.28 -26.05
N PRO A 395 -10.86 -15.21 -25.66
CA PRO A 395 -11.48 -14.13 -24.93
C PRO A 395 -12.34 -13.29 -25.87
N PRO A 396 -13.32 -12.51 -25.36
CA PRO A 396 -13.76 -11.31 -26.05
C PRO A 396 -12.53 -10.46 -26.38
N GLU A 397 -12.50 -9.82 -27.55
CA GLU A 397 -11.38 -9.09 -28.14
C GLU A 397 -10.64 -8.09 -27.19
N ILE A 398 -9.81 -8.55 -26.25
CA ILE A 398 -8.96 -7.66 -25.45
C ILE A 398 -7.65 -7.50 -26.20
N SER A 399 -7.47 -6.34 -26.82
CA SER A 399 -6.21 -5.92 -27.42
C SER A 399 -5.44 -5.02 -26.44
N PHE A 400 -4.12 -4.99 -26.56
CA PHE A 400 -3.30 -4.00 -25.84
C PHE A 400 -3.73 -2.54 -26.12
N ALA A 401 -4.37 -2.28 -27.26
CA ALA A 401 -4.99 -0.97 -27.54
C ALA A 401 -6.13 -0.66 -26.57
N LYS A 402 -7.04 -1.62 -26.30
CA LYS A 402 -8.11 -1.44 -25.29
C LYS A 402 -7.54 -1.28 -23.89
N ILE A 403 -6.48 -2.01 -23.54
CA ILE A 403 -5.77 -1.84 -22.26
C ILE A 403 -5.21 -0.42 -22.14
N LYS A 404 -4.55 0.06 -23.20
CA LYS A 404 -3.98 1.41 -23.27
C LYS A 404 -5.04 2.51 -23.14
N ASP A 405 -6.19 2.36 -23.80
CA ASP A 405 -7.31 3.29 -23.65
C ASP A 405 -7.85 3.29 -22.22
N LYS A 406 -7.91 2.11 -21.59
CA LYS A 406 -8.37 2.00 -20.21
C LYS A 406 -7.39 2.64 -19.22
N TYR A 407 -6.09 2.46 -19.41
CA TYR A 407 -5.10 3.20 -18.62
C TYR A 407 -5.24 4.70 -18.79
N ARG A 408 -5.49 5.18 -20.02
CA ARG A 408 -5.77 6.61 -20.25
C ARG A 408 -6.93 7.10 -19.37
N SER A 409 -8.04 6.36 -19.34
CA SER A 409 -9.18 6.70 -18.49
C SER A 409 -8.82 6.70 -17.00
N LEU A 410 -7.98 5.77 -16.55
CA LEU A 410 -7.51 5.73 -15.17
C LEU A 410 -6.59 6.91 -14.83
N VAL A 411 -5.65 7.28 -15.71
CA VAL A 411 -4.81 8.47 -15.53
C VAL A 411 -5.68 9.71 -15.35
N ILE A 412 -6.65 9.91 -16.23
CA ILE A 412 -7.58 11.06 -16.16
C ILE A 412 -8.37 11.04 -14.85
N ALA A 413 -8.90 9.87 -14.46
CA ALA A 413 -9.70 9.74 -13.25
C ALA A 413 -8.90 10.05 -11.98
N TYR A 414 -7.69 9.50 -11.83
CA TYR A 414 -6.85 9.75 -10.67
C TYR A 414 -6.28 11.17 -10.64
N THR A 415 -5.91 11.73 -11.81
CA THR A 415 -5.47 13.13 -11.88
C THR A 415 -6.60 14.08 -11.46
N GLY A 416 -7.82 13.84 -11.93
CA GLY A 416 -9.00 14.65 -11.55
C GLY A 416 -9.41 14.52 -10.08
N ASP A 417 -8.97 13.47 -9.38
CA ASP A 417 -9.32 13.23 -7.98
C ASP A 417 -8.41 13.99 -6.98
N GLN A 418 -7.29 14.56 -7.45
CA GLN A 418 -6.35 15.32 -6.63
C GLN A 418 -7.03 16.47 -5.87
N GLU A 419 -7.89 17.24 -6.55
CA GLU A 419 -8.60 18.36 -5.94
C GLU A 419 -9.52 17.90 -4.79
N ARG A 420 -10.26 16.78 -5.00
CA ARG A 420 -11.12 16.21 -3.97
C ARG A 420 -10.32 15.75 -2.76
N LEU A 421 -9.17 15.09 -2.98
CA LEU A 421 -8.31 14.63 -1.89
C LEU A 421 -7.70 15.81 -1.12
N SER A 422 -7.17 16.82 -1.82
CA SER A 422 -6.65 18.04 -1.19
C SER A 422 -7.70 18.74 -0.33
N LYS A 423 -8.94 18.86 -0.82
CA LYS A 423 -10.06 19.40 -0.05
C LYS A 423 -10.31 18.62 1.24
N ILE A 424 -10.33 17.29 1.18
CA ILE A 424 -10.51 16.42 2.36
C ILE A 424 -9.39 16.63 3.40
N VAL A 425 -8.13 16.78 2.95
CA VAL A 425 -7.00 17.07 3.85
C VAL A 425 -7.17 18.44 4.53
N ASN A 426 -7.52 19.47 3.75
CA ASN A 426 -7.76 20.82 4.29
C ASN A 426 -8.94 20.86 5.28
N GLU A 427 -9.97 20.05 5.07
CA GLU A 427 -11.08 19.90 6.02
C GLU A 427 -10.64 19.27 7.35
N LEU A 428 -9.74 18.28 7.31
CA LEU A 428 -9.14 17.70 8.51
C LEU A 428 -8.26 18.74 9.24
N ASP A 429 -7.40 19.46 8.53
CA ASP A 429 -6.56 20.51 9.11
C ASP A 429 -7.43 21.59 9.79
N GLY A 430 -8.43 22.11 9.06
CA GLY A 430 -9.38 23.07 9.61
C GLY A 430 -10.08 22.57 10.87
N TYR A 431 -10.49 21.30 10.89
CA TYR A 431 -11.06 20.65 12.08
C TYR A 431 -10.07 20.56 13.25
N GLN A 432 -8.83 20.14 13.00
CA GLN A 432 -7.83 19.98 14.06
C GLN A 432 -7.38 21.33 14.65
N HIS A 433 -7.12 22.31 13.79
CA HIS A 433 -6.81 23.69 14.19
C HIS A 433 -7.91 24.25 15.10
N TYR A 434 -9.15 24.02 14.69
CA TYR A 434 -10.33 24.41 15.42
C TYR A 434 -10.42 23.74 16.81
N VAL A 435 -10.25 22.41 16.89
CA VAL A 435 -10.30 21.66 18.16
C VAL A 435 -9.20 22.11 19.10
N ALA A 436 -8.00 22.41 18.58
CA ALA A 436 -6.88 22.93 19.37
C ALA A 436 -7.23 24.31 19.98
N GLN A 437 -7.85 25.21 19.20
CA GLN A 437 -8.32 26.51 19.71
C GLN A 437 -9.37 26.34 20.81
N LEU A 438 -10.34 25.43 20.63
CA LEU A 438 -11.32 25.14 21.68
C LEU A 438 -10.64 24.66 22.97
N LYS A 439 -9.71 23.69 22.88
CA LYS A 439 -8.97 23.16 24.04
C LYS A 439 -8.22 24.29 24.76
N LEU A 440 -7.58 25.19 24.02
CA LEU A 440 -6.91 26.37 24.58
C LEU A 440 -7.90 27.31 25.30
N ASN A 441 -9.04 27.60 24.69
CA ASN A 441 -10.07 28.47 25.27
C ASN A 441 -10.68 27.86 26.54
N PHE A 442 -10.96 26.55 26.54
CA PHE A 442 -11.40 25.84 27.75
C PHE A 442 -10.35 25.89 28.87
N ALA A 443 -9.07 25.68 28.56
CA ALA A 443 -7.99 25.80 29.55
C ALA A 443 -7.89 27.22 30.13
N LYS A 444 -8.08 28.27 29.30
CA LYS A 444 -8.14 29.66 29.78
C LYS A 444 -9.33 29.90 30.70
N LEU A 445 -10.51 29.39 30.36
CA LEU A 445 -11.72 29.47 31.19
C LEU A 445 -11.51 28.76 32.53
N GLU A 446 -10.92 27.56 32.53
CA GLU A 446 -10.66 26.79 33.75
C GLU A 446 -9.70 27.53 34.71
N ARG A 447 -8.59 28.07 34.19
CA ARG A 447 -7.65 28.89 34.99
C ARG A 447 -8.34 30.12 35.59
N LYS A 448 -9.17 30.81 34.80
CA LYS A 448 -9.92 31.98 35.27
C LYS A 448 -10.96 31.60 36.32
N ASN A 449 -11.69 30.51 36.13
CA ASN A 449 -12.65 30.02 37.09
C ASN A 449 -11.97 29.69 38.43
N ASN A 450 -10.82 28.99 38.40
CA ASN A 450 -10.04 28.70 39.60
C ASN A 450 -9.52 29.97 40.29
N THR A 451 -9.14 30.99 39.51
CA THR A 451 -8.74 32.31 40.05
C THR A 451 -9.92 33.00 40.75
N ILE A 452 -11.10 33.02 40.12
CA ILE A 452 -12.31 33.60 40.71
C ILE A 452 -12.68 32.87 42.00
N ILE A 453 -12.68 31.54 42.00
CA ILE A 453 -12.95 30.73 43.21
C ILE A 453 -11.95 31.10 44.33
N GLY A 454 -10.67 31.28 44.01
CA GLY A 454 -9.66 31.74 44.96
C GLY A 454 -9.92 33.15 45.50
N LEU A 455 -10.33 34.09 44.66
CA LEU A 455 -10.68 35.46 45.07
C LEU A 455 -11.94 35.51 45.94
N MET A 456 -12.93 34.67 45.63
CA MET A 456 -14.17 34.55 46.40
C MET A 456 -13.92 34.07 47.82
N ASN A 457 -12.96 33.17 48.01
CA ASN A 457 -12.60 32.65 49.33
C ASN A 457 -11.85 33.67 50.20
N ASN A 458 -11.34 34.77 49.61
CA ASN A 458 -10.50 35.76 50.29
C ASN A 458 -11.21 37.10 50.57
N ASP A 459 -12.55 37.20 50.43
CA ASP A 459 -13.36 38.42 50.65
C ASP A 459 -12.84 39.67 49.86
N ILE A 460 -12.32 39.45 48.64
CA ILE A 460 -11.71 40.52 47.80
C ILE A 460 -12.76 41.31 46.98
N GLN A 461 -12.43 42.56 46.68
CA GLN A 461 -13.29 43.59 46.09
C GLN A 461 -14.01 43.21 44.78
N THR A 462 -15.30 43.59 44.74
CA THR A 462 -16.27 43.43 43.64
C THR A 462 -15.78 43.86 42.25
N GLU A 463 -14.85 44.82 42.17
CA GLU A 463 -14.35 45.39 40.91
C GLU A 463 -13.46 44.40 40.12
N ILE A 464 -12.64 43.62 40.83
CA ILE A 464 -11.78 42.59 40.22
C ILE A 464 -12.66 41.47 39.63
N ILE A 465 -13.75 41.14 40.32
CA ILE A 465 -14.74 40.15 39.88
C ILE A 465 -15.44 40.64 38.60
N THR A 466 -15.85 41.91 38.54
CA THR A 466 -16.50 42.47 37.34
C THR A 466 -15.58 42.47 36.12
N LYS A 467 -14.30 42.81 36.28
CA LYS A 467 -13.32 42.75 35.18
C LYS A 467 -13.10 41.31 34.70
N ALA A 468 -12.98 40.36 35.63
CA ALA A 468 -12.84 38.94 35.29
C ALA A 468 -14.06 38.40 34.51
N LEU A 469 -15.28 38.83 34.87
CA LEU A 469 -16.51 38.46 34.16
C LEU A 469 -16.56 39.03 32.73
N GLY A 470 -16.07 40.26 32.50
CA GLY A 470 -16.00 40.86 31.17
C GLY A 470 -15.09 40.09 30.22
N GLU A 471 -13.93 39.65 30.70
CA GLU A 471 -13.02 38.82 29.90
C GLU A 471 -13.55 37.40 29.71
N TYR A 472 -14.33 36.88 30.66
CA TYR A 472 -15.00 35.57 30.54
C TYR A 472 -16.03 35.58 29.40
N TYR A 473 -16.78 36.68 29.26
CA TYR A 473 -17.74 36.86 28.17
C TYR A 473 -17.10 36.80 26.78
N SER A 474 -15.93 37.42 26.59
CA SER A 474 -15.18 37.33 25.33
C SER A 474 -14.87 35.88 24.96
N ILE A 475 -14.43 35.07 25.93
CA ILE A 475 -14.03 33.68 25.68
C ILE A 475 -15.25 32.79 25.38
N ILE A 476 -16.42 33.04 26.00
CA ILE A 476 -17.67 32.34 25.64
C ILE A 476 -18.05 32.64 24.19
N LYS A 477 -17.99 33.91 23.78
CA LYS A 477 -18.33 34.32 22.41
C LYS A 477 -17.41 33.67 21.38
N ASP A 478 -16.12 33.57 21.68
CA ASP A 478 -15.16 32.86 20.84
C ASP A 478 -15.51 31.37 20.73
N ALA A 479 -15.92 30.72 21.84
CA ALA A 479 -16.35 29.32 21.84
C ALA A 479 -17.68 29.07 21.11
N GLU A 480 -18.60 30.04 21.08
CA GLU A 480 -19.86 29.98 20.32
C GLU A 480 -19.61 30.10 18.81
N ASN A 481 -18.86 31.12 18.39
CA ASN A 481 -18.44 31.28 17.00
C ASN A 481 -17.73 30.02 16.50
N ALA A 482 -16.95 29.44 17.40
CA ALA A 482 -16.27 28.22 17.13
C ALA A 482 -17.30 27.09 16.87
N LEU A 483 -18.24 26.85 17.79
CA LEU A 483 -19.22 25.76 17.68
C LEU A 483 -20.04 25.85 16.38
N ASP A 484 -20.39 27.07 15.96
CA ASP A 484 -21.11 27.31 14.71
C ASP A 484 -20.29 26.88 13.48
N TYR A 485 -18.97 27.06 13.51
CA TYR A 485 -18.08 26.58 12.44
C TYR A 485 -18.11 25.05 12.32
N LEU A 486 -18.06 24.30 13.44
CA LEU A 486 -18.18 22.84 13.41
C LEU A 486 -19.52 22.34 12.90
N LEU A 487 -20.61 23.03 13.25
CA LEU A 487 -21.95 22.67 12.80
C LEU A 487 -22.08 22.86 11.27
N ASN A 488 -21.41 23.87 10.71
CA ASN A 488 -21.39 24.14 9.28
C ASN A 488 -20.51 23.19 8.47
N LEU A 489 -19.54 22.49 9.09
CA LEU A 489 -18.68 21.49 8.44
C LEU A 489 -19.33 20.10 8.24
N GLY A 490 -20.66 19.99 8.27
CA GLY A 490 -21.37 18.77 7.86
C GLY A 490 -21.74 17.79 8.97
N LEU A 491 -21.99 18.27 10.20
CA LEU A 491 -22.76 17.49 11.18
C LEU A 491 -24.27 17.57 10.87
N ASP A 492 -24.68 17.09 9.70
CA ASP A 492 -26.06 17.20 9.17
C ASP A 492 -27.13 16.59 10.09
N ASN A 493 -26.73 15.71 11.02
CA ASN A 493 -27.63 15.11 12.01
C ASN A 493 -28.10 16.04 13.14
N TYR A 494 -27.67 17.31 13.18
CA TYR A 494 -28.03 18.25 14.26
C TYR A 494 -28.95 19.40 13.85
N GLN A 495 -29.48 19.43 12.63
CA GLN A 495 -30.35 20.52 12.13
C GLN A 495 -31.63 20.75 12.97
N ASN A 496 -32.00 19.84 13.87
CA ASN A 496 -33.18 19.96 14.73
C ASN A 496 -32.90 20.45 16.17
N VAL A 497 -31.65 20.74 16.53
CA VAL A 497 -31.36 21.34 17.84
C VAL A 497 -31.45 22.86 17.71
N LYS A 498 -32.59 23.44 18.08
CA LYS A 498 -32.72 24.90 18.23
C LYS A 498 -31.82 25.37 19.38
N ILE A 499 -30.58 25.74 19.06
CA ILE A 499 -29.69 26.39 20.00
C ILE A 499 -30.17 27.84 20.14
N LEU A 500 -30.84 28.15 21.25
CA LEU A 500 -31.14 29.54 21.60
C LEU A 500 -29.83 30.31 21.70
N SER A 501 -29.78 31.48 21.07
CA SER A 501 -28.64 32.39 21.16
C SER A 501 -28.40 32.80 22.62
N PHE A 502 -27.15 33.13 22.97
CA PHE A 502 -26.85 33.58 24.33
C PHE A 502 -27.69 34.79 24.73
N ASP A 503 -27.96 35.72 23.81
CA ASP A 503 -28.82 36.89 24.06
C ASP A 503 -30.27 36.51 24.37
N GLU A 504 -30.81 35.47 23.74
CA GLU A 504 -32.14 34.93 24.05
C GLU A 504 -32.18 34.28 25.43
N LYS A 505 -31.14 33.50 25.78
CA LYS A 505 -31.00 32.92 27.12
C LYS A 505 -30.81 34.02 28.16
N LEU A 506 -29.97 35.01 27.88
CA LEU A 506 -29.69 36.15 28.75
C LEU A 506 -30.96 36.98 28.97
N LYS A 507 -31.74 37.28 27.92
CA LYS A 507 -33.05 37.95 28.03
C LYS A 507 -34.05 37.14 28.85
N TYR A 508 -34.13 35.83 28.60
CA TYR A 508 -34.99 34.94 29.38
C TYR A 508 -34.64 34.96 30.87
N TYR A 509 -33.35 34.88 31.21
CA TYR A 509 -32.91 34.90 32.61
C TYR A 509 -32.96 36.29 33.24
N GLN A 510 -32.70 37.36 32.48
CA GLN A 510 -32.94 38.74 32.92
C GLN A 510 -34.41 38.98 33.24
N GLN A 511 -35.34 38.41 32.46
CA GLN A 511 -36.77 38.44 32.79
C GLN A 511 -37.10 37.69 34.09
N GLN A 512 -36.48 36.53 34.33
CA GLN A 512 -36.67 35.79 35.59
C GLN A 512 -36.07 36.52 36.80
N TYR A 513 -34.90 37.16 36.61
CA TYR A 513 -34.26 38.02 37.61
C TYR A 513 -35.16 39.21 37.97
N THR A 514 -35.70 39.91 36.97
CA THR A 514 -36.58 41.07 37.17
C THR A 514 -37.88 40.67 37.87
N LYS A 515 -38.43 39.49 37.56
CA LYS A 515 -39.59 38.91 38.27
C LYS A 515 -39.31 38.59 39.74
N SER A 516 -38.12 38.08 40.08
CA SER A 516 -37.74 37.82 41.48
C SER A 516 -37.42 39.10 42.25
N ASN A 517 -36.78 40.08 41.60
CA ASN A 517 -36.34 41.33 42.23
C ASN A 517 -37.52 42.27 42.54
N ASN A 518 -38.57 42.24 41.71
CA ASN A 518 -39.80 43.02 41.96
C ASN A 518 -40.65 42.47 43.12
N LYS A 519 -40.33 41.28 43.65
CA LYS A 519 -41.12 40.66 44.72
C LYS A 519 -40.66 41.03 46.14
N LEU A 520 -39.47 41.63 46.31
CA LEU A 520 -38.89 41.87 47.64
C LEU A 520 -38.05 43.16 47.66
N ILE A 521 -38.65 44.26 48.11
CA ILE A 521 -37.94 45.49 48.47
C ILE A 521 -38.32 45.82 49.92
N GLN A 522 -37.51 45.41 50.91
CA GLN A 522 -37.31 46.08 52.22
C GLN A 522 -36.32 45.34 53.16
N ASN A 523 -35.00 45.42 52.91
CA ASN A 523 -33.96 45.60 53.96
C ASN A 523 -32.52 45.61 53.40
N SER A 524 -31.62 46.39 54.00
CA SER A 524 -30.25 46.58 53.49
C SER A 524 -29.28 45.43 53.84
N GLN A 525 -29.51 44.69 54.94
CA GLN A 525 -28.74 43.49 55.27
C GLN A 525 -29.12 42.30 54.36
N GLU A 526 -30.39 42.19 53.99
CA GLU A 526 -30.84 41.23 52.98
C GLU A 526 -30.21 41.51 51.62
N ARG A 527 -29.93 42.76 51.25
CA ARG A 527 -29.20 43.07 50.00
C ARG A 527 -27.76 42.52 49.98
N LYS A 528 -27.06 42.46 51.12
CA LYS A 528 -25.71 41.87 51.18
C LYS A 528 -25.78 40.34 51.06
N GLN A 529 -26.73 39.71 51.76
CA GLN A 529 -26.96 38.27 51.64
C GLN A 529 -27.52 37.87 50.27
N GLN A 530 -28.39 38.68 49.67
CA GLN A 530 -28.92 38.49 48.31
C GLN A 530 -27.86 38.76 47.25
N LYS A 531 -26.94 39.72 47.41
CA LYS A 531 -25.79 39.85 46.50
C LYS A 531 -24.92 38.59 46.54
N ARG A 532 -24.67 38.03 47.73
CA ARG A 532 -24.02 36.71 47.87
C ARG A 532 -24.85 35.59 47.25
N LEU A 533 -26.18 35.58 47.42
CA LEU A 533 -27.08 34.56 46.90
C LEU A 533 -27.17 34.61 45.37
N VAL A 534 -27.40 35.79 44.78
CA VAL A 534 -27.42 36.01 43.33
C VAL A 534 -26.08 35.64 42.71
N TYR A 535 -24.98 36.00 43.38
CA TYR A 535 -23.65 35.63 42.93
C TYR A 535 -23.39 34.12 43.01
N LEU A 536 -23.79 33.46 44.10
CA LEU A 536 -23.79 32.01 44.22
C LEU A 536 -24.69 31.35 43.16
N THR A 537 -25.83 31.95 42.83
CA THR A 537 -26.73 31.47 41.78
C THR A 537 -26.09 31.60 40.39
N TRP A 538 -25.38 32.69 40.11
CA TRP A 538 -24.61 32.85 38.87
C TRP A 538 -23.45 31.86 38.79
N VAL A 539 -22.74 31.62 39.89
CA VAL A 539 -21.70 30.59 39.99
C VAL A 539 -22.31 29.19 39.80
N LEU A 540 -23.47 28.91 40.40
CA LEU A 540 -24.20 27.66 40.19
C LEU A 540 -24.65 27.50 38.74
N LEU A 541 -25.15 28.56 38.11
CA LEU A 541 -25.54 28.57 36.69
C LEU A 541 -24.33 28.38 35.78
N LEU A 542 -23.18 28.94 36.13
CA LEU A 542 -21.92 28.73 35.44
C LEU A 542 -21.46 27.28 35.57
N ILE A 543 -21.53 26.72 36.79
CA ILE A 543 -21.23 25.31 37.06
C ILE A 543 -22.21 24.40 36.30
N ILE A 544 -23.50 24.73 36.27
CA ILE A 544 -24.53 23.99 35.51
C ILE A 544 -24.29 24.10 34.01
N LEU A 545 -23.90 25.26 33.48
CA LEU A 545 -23.55 25.43 32.06
C LEU A 545 -22.29 24.64 31.71
N LEU A 546 -21.28 24.66 32.57
CA LEU A 546 -20.06 23.85 32.43
C LEU A 546 -20.36 22.35 32.56
N TYR A 547 -21.25 21.92 33.46
CA TYR A 547 -21.71 20.54 33.58
C TYR A 547 -22.63 20.11 32.45
N ALA A 548 -23.44 20.99 31.88
CA ALA A 548 -24.26 20.72 30.70
C ALA A 548 -23.39 20.64 29.44
N PHE A 549 -22.31 21.44 29.36
CA PHE A 549 -21.29 21.31 28.32
C PHE A 549 -20.51 20.00 28.47
N ARG A 550 -20.01 19.70 29.68
CA ARG A 550 -19.29 18.45 30.00
C ARG A 550 -20.18 17.23 29.84
N GLY A 551 -21.46 17.34 30.17
CA GLY A 551 -22.50 16.33 30.02
C GLY A 551 -22.90 16.11 28.57
N LYS A 552 -22.97 17.16 27.73
CA LYS A 552 -23.08 16.99 26.27
C LYS A 552 -21.85 16.29 25.71
N ILE A 553 -20.65 16.72 26.09
CA ILE A 553 -19.38 16.07 25.68
C ILE A 553 -19.34 14.60 26.15
N SER A 554 -19.80 14.29 27.38
CA SER A 554 -19.84 12.92 27.92
C SER A 554 -20.98 12.07 27.34
N TYR A 555 -22.10 12.68 26.95
CA TYR A 555 -23.20 12.04 26.24
C TYR A 555 -22.79 11.71 24.80
N PHE A 556 -22.02 12.58 24.15
CA PHE A 556 -21.28 12.29 22.91
C PHE A 556 -20.21 11.19 23.13
N LYS A 557 -19.54 11.15 24.28
CA LYS A 557 -18.55 10.10 24.59
C LYS A 557 -19.20 8.72 24.79
N ASN A 558 -20.35 8.65 25.49
CA ASN A 558 -21.02 7.39 25.85
C ASN A 558 -21.97 6.84 24.78
N ARG A 559 -22.52 7.69 23.90
CA ARG A 559 -23.41 7.25 22.82
C ARG A 559 -22.67 6.69 21.58
N TYR A 560 -21.35 6.87 21.54
CA TYR A 560 -20.50 6.48 20.41
C TYR A 560 -19.27 5.65 20.83
N SER A 561 -19.22 5.18 22.08
CA SER A 561 -18.27 4.16 22.59
C SER A 561 -18.88 2.75 22.65
N SER A 562 -20.04 2.56 22.01
CA SER A 562 -20.68 1.27 21.67
C SER A 562 -20.80 1.21 20.16
#